data_AF-A0A9D7GQX2-F1
#
_entry.id   AF-A0A9D7GQX2-F1
#
_cell.length_a   1.000
_cell.length_b   1.000
_cell.length_c   1.000
_cell.angle_alpha   90.00
_cell.angle_beta   90.00
_cell.angle_gamma   90.00
#
_symmetry.space_group_name_H-M   'P 1'
#
loop_
_entity.id
_entity.type
_entity.pdbx_description
1 polymer ?
#
loop_
_entity_poly.entity_id
_entity_poly.type
_entity_poly.pdbx_seq_one_letter_code
_entity_poly.pdbx_strand_id
1 'polypeptide(L)'
;MRRVPVVSPPWNLPVRVLLLPLLVASTLGAQARPATSPATPATAASPARPAANDTVDRVVQTTHVARIGGAEVRYTATVGRLTLRTAAGKPRAHMFFTYYRKDGEDVKARPITFTYNGGPGSPSIWLHMGVMGPKRVQMGTDGFQPAPPYTLADNEDSPLDVTDIVMIDPVQTGFSRAADGEDMRPFLGVRGDVQSVAEFIRLFTARFNRWPSPKYLLGESYGTMRSAGLSAELQNRHGMELNGIILVSSILDYQSKGYVPGNDYPYANFLPSFTASAWYHKKLPADLQAMGLEKAVAESRTFAFGEYLSALVKGTRLQGSERSAIIGKVARYSGLSPEFIAQANVRVSDQRFRKELLRDRGLHIGRLDGRYTGVDADAAGESQEFDPSNQALGGPYTALFLDYVRRDLGWEMELPYFTSGQVQPWDYAPYSNRYLNMVEDLRSAMARNPFLKVLVANGYYDFATPFAATEYTFDHLGMEPSYRERVSLKYYEGGHMMYIHPTLLKQLKRDIAAFIQATRRGAAANN
;
A
#
# COMPACT_ATOMS: atom_id res chain seq x y z
N MET A 1 4.35 33.28 62.07
CA MET A 1 5.72 33.10 62.65
C MET A 1 5.98 31.61 62.84
N ARG A 2 7.25 31.16 62.78
CA ARG A 2 7.72 29.73 62.80
C ARG A 2 7.28 28.95 61.53
N ARG A 3 8.11 28.46 60.57
CA ARG A 3 9.54 28.01 60.50
C ARG A 3 9.87 26.90 61.51
N VAL A 4 10.54 25.78 61.21
CA VAL A 4 11.28 25.20 60.02
C VAL A 4 11.46 23.68 60.31
N PRO A 5 11.76 22.70 59.39
CA PRO A 5 12.46 22.75 58.09
C PRO A 5 11.77 21.97 56.91
N VAL A 6 12.50 21.79 55.79
CA VAL A 6 12.46 20.64 54.84
C VAL A 6 13.91 20.15 54.71
N VAL A 7 14.15 18.86 54.48
CA VAL A 7 15.50 18.26 54.38
C VAL A 7 15.87 17.94 52.93
N SER A 8 17.11 18.24 52.55
CA SER A 8 17.75 17.86 51.28
C SER A 8 19.15 17.27 51.55
N PRO A 9 19.62 16.26 50.81
CA PRO A 9 21.02 15.85 50.82
C PRO A 9 21.87 16.55 49.73
N PRO A 10 23.21 16.53 49.82
CA PRO A 10 24.14 17.01 48.77
C PRO A 10 24.12 16.07 47.54
N TRP A 11 24.85 16.26 46.44
CA TRP A 11 26.29 16.56 46.27
C TRP A 11 26.54 17.30 44.95
N ASN A 12 27.66 18.01 44.82
CA ASN A 12 28.08 18.62 43.55
C ASN A 12 29.60 18.85 43.49
N LEU A 13 30.13 19.11 42.28
CA LEU A 13 31.47 19.61 41.91
C LEU A 13 32.60 18.56 41.61
N PRO A 14 33.58 18.90 40.72
CA PRO A 14 33.87 18.05 39.57
C PRO A 14 35.35 17.65 39.40
N VAL A 15 35.64 16.80 38.41
CA VAL A 15 37.01 16.49 37.96
C VAL A 15 37.16 16.65 36.45
N ARG A 16 38.13 17.49 36.04
CA ARG A 16 38.70 17.52 34.68
C ARG A 16 39.80 16.45 34.59
N VAL A 17 39.95 15.79 33.45
CA VAL A 17 41.18 15.04 33.12
C VAL A 17 41.70 15.48 31.75
N LEU A 18 42.99 15.83 31.70
CA LEU A 18 43.72 16.18 30.48
C LEU A 18 44.27 14.93 29.78
N LEU A 19 44.42 15.03 28.46
CA LEU A 19 45.35 14.22 27.66
C LEU A 19 46.77 14.81 27.77
N LEU A 20 47.81 13.96 27.88
CA LEU A 20 49.05 13.93 27.06
C LEU A 20 50.01 12.79 27.57
N PRO A 21 51.17 12.48 26.94
CA PRO A 21 51.58 11.09 26.73
C PRO A 21 52.89 10.68 27.45
N LEU A 22 53.38 9.46 27.18
CA LEU A 22 54.75 9.04 27.51
C LEU A 22 55.43 8.30 26.34
N LEU A 23 56.73 8.55 26.16
CA LEU A 23 57.60 8.06 25.09
C LEU A 23 59.07 8.01 25.59
N VAL A 24 59.91 7.21 24.90
CA VAL A 24 61.37 6.88 25.07
C VAL A 24 61.76 6.10 26.36
N ALA A 25 62.83 5.27 26.44
CA ALA A 25 63.90 4.84 25.50
C ALA A 25 64.37 3.39 25.84
N SER A 26 64.60 2.44 24.90
CA SER A 26 65.76 2.17 24.00
C SER A 26 66.97 1.38 24.57
N THR A 27 67.29 0.20 24.00
CA THR A 27 68.66 -0.38 23.86
C THR A 27 68.75 -1.27 22.60
N LEU A 28 69.97 -1.62 22.14
CA LEU A 28 70.27 -1.99 20.75
C LEU A 28 70.37 -3.51 20.44
N GLY A 29 69.99 -3.87 19.21
CA GLY A 29 70.96 -4.40 18.24
C GLY A 29 71.17 -5.91 18.08
N ALA A 30 70.53 -6.51 17.06
CA ALA A 30 71.09 -7.61 16.26
C ALA A 30 70.42 -7.66 14.88
N GLN A 31 71.19 -7.79 13.79
CA GLN A 31 70.66 -7.90 12.43
C GLN A 31 70.27 -9.35 12.10
N ALA A 32 69.01 -9.55 11.69
CA ALA A 32 68.58 -10.71 10.92
C ALA A 32 67.64 -10.24 9.80
N ARG A 33 67.83 -10.77 8.59
CA ARG A 33 67.08 -10.33 7.39
C ARG A 33 65.58 -10.62 7.52
N PRO A 34 64.68 -9.64 7.31
CA PRO A 34 63.25 -9.93 7.20
C PRO A 34 62.95 -10.59 5.85
N ALA A 35 62.13 -11.64 5.88
CA ALA A 35 61.54 -12.21 4.67
C ALA A 35 60.59 -11.19 4.02
N THR A 36 60.58 -11.15 2.70
CA THR A 36 59.73 -10.27 1.90
C THR A 36 58.27 -10.72 1.97
N SER A 37 57.43 -10.01 2.75
CA SER A 37 55.98 -10.01 2.53
C SER A 37 55.68 -9.30 1.19
N PRO A 38 54.82 -9.86 0.33
CA PRO A 38 54.54 -9.28 -0.98
C PRO A 38 53.78 -7.96 -0.84
N ALA A 39 54.15 -6.99 -1.69
CA ALA A 39 53.45 -5.71 -1.77
C ALA A 39 52.00 -5.91 -2.24
N THR A 40 51.06 -5.25 -1.58
CA THR A 40 49.67 -5.11 -2.04
C THR A 40 49.67 -4.52 -3.45
N PRO A 41 49.11 -5.19 -4.48
CA PRO A 41 48.98 -4.59 -5.79
C PRO A 41 48.09 -3.35 -5.67
N ALA A 42 48.55 -2.22 -6.20
CA ALA A 42 47.69 -1.07 -6.40
C ALA A 42 46.49 -1.51 -7.24
N THR A 43 45.28 -1.37 -6.72
CA THR A 43 44.05 -1.67 -7.46
C THR A 43 43.99 -0.76 -8.68
N ALA A 44 44.37 -1.32 -9.83
CA ALA A 44 44.13 -0.71 -11.13
C ALA A 44 42.64 -0.38 -11.22
N ALA A 45 42.33 0.87 -11.61
CA ALA A 45 40.95 1.27 -11.82
C ALA A 45 40.31 0.32 -12.83
N SER A 46 39.25 -0.38 -12.43
CA SER A 46 38.46 -1.17 -13.37
C SER A 46 38.03 -0.26 -14.53
N PRO A 47 38.14 -0.71 -15.80
CA PRO A 47 37.70 0.09 -16.92
C PRO A 47 36.24 0.44 -16.71
N ALA A 48 35.92 1.74 -16.73
CA ALA A 48 34.56 2.21 -16.56
C ALA A 48 33.67 1.52 -17.59
N ARG A 49 32.65 0.77 -17.13
CA ARG A 49 31.58 0.26 -17.99
C ARG A 49 31.05 1.47 -18.76
N PRO A 50 31.01 1.46 -20.11
CA PRO A 50 30.65 2.64 -20.87
C PRO A 50 29.27 3.12 -20.44
N ALA A 51 29.19 4.40 -20.04
CA ALA A 51 27.95 5.00 -19.56
C ALA A 51 26.89 4.93 -20.68
N ALA A 52 25.91 4.05 -20.51
CA ALA A 52 24.97 3.69 -21.55
C ALA A 52 23.86 4.75 -21.68
N ASN A 53 24.16 5.87 -22.35
CA ASN A 53 23.21 6.87 -22.87
C ASN A 53 21.98 7.12 -21.96
N ASP A 54 22.20 7.54 -20.71
CA ASP A 54 21.15 7.73 -19.70
C ASP A 54 20.34 9.05 -19.91
N THR A 55 20.17 9.44 -21.19
CA THR A 55 19.68 10.75 -21.61
C THR A 55 18.43 10.69 -22.48
N VAL A 56 18.07 9.53 -23.04
CA VAL A 56 16.89 9.34 -23.89
C VAL A 56 15.89 8.41 -23.21
N ASP A 57 14.64 8.87 -23.14
CA ASP A 57 13.52 8.07 -22.65
C ASP A 57 13.24 6.91 -23.61
N ARG A 58 13.75 5.72 -23.28
CA ARG A 58 13.51 4.50 -24.06
C ARG A 58 12.07 4.04 -23.88
N VAL A 59 11.37 3.90 -24.99
CA VAL A 59 10.05 3.23 -25.08
C VAL A 59 10.10 2.13 -26.14
N VAL A 60 9.31 1.08 -25.93
CA VAL A 60 9.00 0.01 -26.88
C VAL A 60 7.48 0.02 -27.09
N GLN A 61 7.04 -0.15 -28.33
CA GLN A 61 5.61 -0.22 -28.67
C GLN A 61 5.28 -1.55 -29.36
N THR A 62 4.19 -2.16 -28.94
CA THR A 62 3.65 -3.40 -29.51
C THR A 62 2.12 -3.25 -29.68
N THR A 63 1.55 -3.95 -30.67
CA THR A 63 0.12 -3.88 -30.99
C THR A 63 -0.52 -5.24 -30.80
N HIS A 64 -1.72 -5.25 -30.20
CA HIS A 64 -2.33 -6.45 -29.65
C HIS A 64 -3.85 -6.44 -29.82
N VAL A 65 -4.47 -7.60 -29.60
CA VAL A 65 -5.91 -7.76 -29.47
C VAL A 65 -6.19 -8.54 -28.19
N ALA A 66 -7.14 -8.05 -27.38
CA ALA A 66 -7.69 -8.79 -26.25
C ALA A 66 -9.21 -8.96 -26.45
N ARG A 67 -9.79 -10.01 -25.87
CA ARG A 67 -11.25 -10.12 -25.72
C ARG A 67 -11.63 -9.61 -24.34
N ILE A 68 -12.40 -8.52 -24.26
CA ILE A 68 -12.80 -7.87 -23.00
C ILE A 68 -14.33 -7.72 -23.01
N GLY A 69 -15.00 -8.19 -21.97
CA GLY A 69 -16.47 -8.19 -21.90
C GLY A 69 -17.17 -8.89 -23.07
N GLY A 70 -16.50 -9.86 -23.72
CA GLY A 70 -16.97 -10.55 -24.93
C GLY A 70 -16.68 -9.86 -26.27
N ALA A 71 -16.15 -8.63 -26.27
CA ALA A 71 -15.81 -7.88 -27.48
C ALA A 71 -14.30 -7.87 -27.77
N GLU A 72 -13.90 -7.73 -29.04
CA GLU A 72 -12.50 -7.47 -29.39
C GLU A 72 -12.11 -6.02 -29.06
N VAL A 73 -10.99 -5.87 -28.34
CA VAL A 73 -10.34 -4.60 -28.05
C VAL A 73 -8.94 -4.64 -28.66
N ARG A 74 -8.74 -3.88 -29.75
CA ARG A 74 -7.41 -3.62 -30.31
C ARG A 74 -6.72 -2.56 -29.47
N TYR A 75 -5.46 -2.77 -29.12
CA TYR A 75 -4.71 -1.82 -28.30
C TYR A 75 -3.22 -1.79 -28.64
N THR A 76 -2.63 -0.61 -28.44
CA THR A 76 -1.20 -0.39 -28.44
C THR A 76 -0.71 -0.42 -26.99
N ALA A 77 0.24 -1.30 -26.69
CA ALA A 77 1.02 -1.25 -25.46
C ALA A 77 2.30 -0.43 -25.69
N THR A 78 2.61 0.47 -24.78
CA THR A 78 3.87 1.24 -24.74
C THR A 78 4.55 1.01 -23.40
N VAL A 79 5.71 0.36 -23.40
CA VAL A 79 6.52 0.11 -22.20
C VAL A 79 7.76 0.99 -22.25
N GLY A 80 8.16 1.59 -21.14
CA GLY A 80 9.40 2.37 -21.13
C GLY A 80 9.74 3.01 -19.80
N ARG A 81 10.72 3.92 -19.82
CA ARG A 81 11.05 4.79 -18.68
C ARG A 81 10.91 6.26 -19.07
N LEU A 82 10.27 7.07 -18.23
CA LEU A 82 10.30 8.53 -18.33
C LEU A 82 11.31 9.11 -17.33
N THR A 83 12.15 10.01 -17.80
CA THR A 83 13.19 10.68 -17.02
C THR A 83 12.63 11.94 -16.38
N LEU A 84 12.48 11.94 -15.06
CA LEU A 84 12.21 13.15 -14.28
C LEU A 84 13.47 14.02 -14.27
N ARG A 85 13.32 15.34 -14.28
CA ARG A 85 14.43 16.30 -14.37
C ARG A 85 14.32 17.42 -13.35
N THR A 86 15.45 18.07 -13.03
CA THR A 86 15.47 19.34 -12.32
C THR A 86 14.98 20.47 -13.24
N ALA A 87 14.69 21.65 -12.68
CA ALA A 87 14.43 22.85 -13.48
C ALA A 87 15.59 23.23 -14.43
N ALA A 88 16.82 22.81 -14.10
CA ALA A 88 18.01 22.97 -14.94
C ALA A 88 18.21 21.81 -15.96
N GLY A 89 17.24 20.91 -16.11
CA GLY A 89 17.25 19.81 -17.09
C GLY A 89 18.06 18.56 -16.69
N LYS A 90 18.77 18.57 -15.55
CA LYS A 90 19.52 17.41 -15.05
C LYS A 90 18.58 16.24 -14.75
N PRO A 91 18.84 15.01 -15.22
CA PRO A 91 18.13 13.80 -14.77
C PRO A 91 18.09 13.68 -13.24
N ARG A 92 16.96 13.20 -12.73
CA ARG A 92 16.69 12.95 -11.30
C ARG A 92 16.34 11.49 -11.00
N ALA A 93 15.47 10.92 -11.82
CA ALA A 93 15.02 9.55 -11.72
C ALA A 93 14.48 9.08 -13.07
N HIS A 94 14.54 7.77 -13.32
CA HIS A 94 13.92 7.12 -14.48
C HIS A 94 12.78 6.24 -13.96
N MET A 95 11.54 6.65 -14.24
CA MET A 95 10.35 5.94 -13.79
C MET A 95 9.82 5.04 -14.90
N PHE A 96 9.80 3.74 -14.62
CA PHE A 96 9.23 2.72 -15.48
C PHE A 96 7.70 2.79 -15.50
N PHE A 97 7.13 2.55 -16.68
CA PHE A 97 5.69 2.49 -16.88
C PHE A 97 5.30 1.48 -17.96
N THR A 98 4.05 1.04 -17.90
CA THR A 98 3.37 0.38 -19.02
C THR A 98 2.07 1.11 -19.32
N TYR A 99 1.90 1.55 -20.55
CA TYR A 99 0.72 2.26 -21.03
C TYR A 99 -0.05 1.42 -22.04
N TYR A 100 -1.30 1.10 -21.73
CA TYR A 100 -2.24 0.46 -22.63
C TYR A 100 -3.23 1.49 -23.18
N ARG A 101 -3.20 1.69 -24.49
CA ARG A 101 -4.11 2.58 -25.21
C ARG A 101 -5.00 1.76 -26.14
N LYS A 102 -6.32 1.85 -25.97
CA LYS A 102 -7.26 1.29 -26.95
C LYS A 102 -7.14 2.07 -28.26
N ASP A 103 -7.06 1.35 -29.38
CA ASP A 103 -6.93 1.96 -30.70
C ASP A 103 -8.30 2.25 -31.33
N GLY A 104 -8.35 3.23 -32.23
CA GLY A 104 -9.57 3.64 -32.93
C GLY A 104 -10.47 4.66 -32.20
N GLU A 105 -10.05 5.20 -31.06
CA GLU A 105 -10.76 6.28 -30.34
C GLU A 105 -9.91 7.55 -30.22
N ASP A 106 -10.55 8.72 -30.11
CA ASP A 106 -9.85 9.98 -29.85
C ASP A 106 -9.28 10.01 -28.43
N VAL A 107 -7.94 10.04 -28.35
CA VAL A 107 -7.17 10.15 -27.11
C VAL A 107 -7.57 11.36 -26.25
N LYS A 108 -8.06 12.45 -26.84
CA LYS A 108 -8.48 13.66 -26.11
C LYS A 108 -9.81 13.46 -25.39
N ALA A 109 -10.72 12.65 -25.93
CA ALA A 109 -12.03 12.36 -25.33
C ALA A 109 -12.02 11.11 -24.45
N ARG A 110 -11.11 10.16 -24.72
CA ARG A 110 -11.02 8.89 -24.00
C ARG A 110 -10.48 9.07 -22.57
N PRO A 111 -11.12 8.49 -21.53
CA PRO A 111 -10.59 8.45 -20.18
C PRO A 111 -9.18 7.88 -20.09
N ILE A 112 -8.41 8.34 -19.09
CA ILE A 112 -7.11 7.76 -18.74
C ILE A 112 -6.98 7.57 -17.23
N THR A 113 -6.47 6.42 -16.81
CA THR A 113 -6.33 6.02 -15.41
C THR A 113 -4.86 5.74 -15.07
N PHE A 114 -4.28 6.62 -14.26
CA PHE A 114 -2.94 6.48 -13.71
C PHE A 114 -2.98 5.57 -12.49
N THR A 115 -2.20 4.48 -12.52
CA THR A 115 -2.41 3.30 -11.69
C THR A 115 -1.13 2.87 -11.00
N TYR A 116 -1.18 2.65 -9.68
CA TYR A 116 -0.02 2.24 -8.88
C TYR A 116 -0.44 1.47 -7.61
N ASN A 117 0.39 0.51 -7.20
CA ASN A 117 0.24 -0.16 -5.91
C ASN A 117 0.92 0.63 -4.78
N GLY A 118 0.81 0.11 -3.55
CA GLY A 118 1.26 0.76 -2.33
C GLY A 118 2.61 0.30 -1.80
N GLY A 119 2.56 -0.41 -0.66
CA GLY A 119 3.73 -0.65 0.21
C GLY A 119 3.77 0.31 1.40
N PRO A 120 4.55 1.42 1.40
CA PRO A 120 5.32 1.98 0.28
C PRO A 120 6.44 1.06 -0.22
N GLY A 121 6.88 1.29 -1.46
CA GLY A 121 7.94 0.51 -2.09
C GLY A 121 7.47 -0.69 -2.93
N SER A 122 6.18 -0.82 -3.24
CA SER A 122 5.71 -1.86 -4.16
C SER A 122 5.47 -1.30 -5.57
N PRO A 123 5.90 -1.98 -6.64
CA PRO A 123 5.62 -1.58 -8.01
C PRO A 123 4.19 -1.94 -8.40
N SER A 124 3.75 -1.45 -9.56
CA SER A 124 2.39 -1.61 -10.09
C SER A 124 1.98 -3.03 -10.51
N ILE A 125 2.87 -4.02 -10.35
CA ILE A 125 2.73 -5.42 -10.80
C ILE A 125 1.41 -6.08 -10.37
N TRP A 126 0.91 -5.82 -9.17
CA TRP A 126 -0.25 -6.56 -8.65
C TRP A 126 -1.56 -6.09 -9.27
N LEU A 127 -1.75 -4.77 -9.39
CA LEU A 127 -2.86 -4.21 -10.16
C LEU A 127 -2.70 -4.55 -11.65
N HIS A 128 -1.48 -4.49 -12.17
CA HIS A 128 -1.16 -4.82 -13.57
C HIS A 128 -1.63 -6.22 -13.92
N MET A 129 -1.14 -7.24 -13.21
CA MET A 129 -1.39 -8.66 -13.52
C MET A 129 -2.60 -9.24 -12.77
N GLY A 130 -3.35 -8.42 -12.04
CA GLY A 130 -4.53 -8.82 -11.28
C GLY A 130 -5.84 -8.33 -11.88
N VAL A 131 -5.94 -7.05 -12.26
CA VAL A 131 -7.21 -6.43 -12.71
C VAL A 131 -7.06 -5.45 -13.87
N MET A 132 -5.97 -4.69 -13.94
CA MET A 132 -5.86 -3.58 -14.88
C MET A 132 -5.34 -4.00 -16.26
N GLY A 133 -4.25 -4.77 -16.31
CA GLY A 133 -3.62 -5.18 -17.56
C GLY A 133 -4.53 -6.07 -18.42
N PRO A 134 -4.27 -6.16 -19.74
CA PRO A 134 -5.02 -7.02 -20.67
C PRO A 134 -4.69 -8.52 -20.49
N LYS A 135 -3.60 -8.83 -19.77
CA LYS A 135 -3.24 -10.16 -19.30
C LYS A 135 -3.25 -10.18 -17.77
N ARG A 136 -3.50 -11.35 -17.18
CA ARG A 136 -3.51 -11.56 -15.72
C ARG A 136 -2.91 -12.90 -15.32
N VAL A 137 -2.51 -13.01 -14.06
CA VAL A 137 -2.23 -14.30 -13.42
C VAL A 137 -3.52 -15.10 -13.32
N GLN A 138 -3.48 -16.38 -13.71
CA GLN A 138 -4.56 -17.32 -13.40
C GLN A 138 -4.37 -17.88 -11.99
N MET A 139 -5.05 -17.27 -11.00
CA MET A 139 -5.17 -17.81 -9.65
C MET A 139 -6.14 -19.00 -9.58
N GLY A 140 -6.18 -19.70 -8.45
CA GLY A 140 -7.19 -20.72 -8.17
C GLY A 140 -8.62 -20.18 -8.25
N THR A 141 -9.62 -21.05 -8.41
CA THR A 141 -11.04 -20.65 -8.45
C THR A 141 -11.52 -20.00 -7.16
N ASP A 142 -10.89 -20.38 -6.05
CA ASP A 142 -11.02 -19.84 -4.70
C ASP A 142 -10.01 -18.72 -4.40
N GLY A 143 -9.26 -18.25 -5.40
CA GLY A 143 -8.21 -17.23 -5.31
C GLY A 143 -6.83 -17.71 -4.86
N PHE A 144 -6.71 -18.94 -4.33
CA PHE A 144 -5.46 -19.43 -3.73
C PHE A 144 -4.33 -19.64 -4.77
N GLN A 145 -3.09 -19.74 -4.29
CA GLN A 145 -1.91 -19.94 -5.14
C GLN A 145 -2.02 -21.26 -5.93
N PRO A 146 -1.98 -21.22 -7.27
CA PRO A 146 -1.88 -22.43 -8.08
C PRO A 146 -0.48 -23.05 -7.95
N ALA A 147 -0.36 -24.36 -8.15
CA ALA A 147 0.95 -25.00 -8.27
C ALA A 147 1.72 -24.50 -9.51
N PRO A 148 3.06 -24.38 -9.47
CA PRO A 148 3.86 -24.13 -10.67
C PRO A 148 3.85 -25.35 -11.62
N PRO A 149 4.01 -25.17 -12.94
CA PRO A 149 4.19 -23.89 -13.65
C PRO A 149 2.91 -23.05 -13.70
N TYR A 150 3.07 -21.74 -13.53
CA TYR A 150 1.97 -20.79 -13.49
C TYR A 150 1.46 -20.45 -14.90
N THR A 151 0.19 -20.04 -15.02
CA THR A 151 -0.44 -19.69 -16.30
C THR A 151 -0.76 -18.20 -16.39
N LEU A 152 -0.31 -17.56 -17.49
CA LEU A 152 -0.76 -16.23 -17.90
C LEU A 152 -2.04 -16.37 -18.73
N ALA A 153 -3.11 -15.70 -18.32
CA ALA A 153 -4.41 -15.73 -18.99
C ALA A 153 -4.77 -14.35 -19.57
N ASP A 154 -5.68 -14.33 -20.53
CA ASP A 154 -6.35 -13.09 -20.93
C ASP A 154 -7.19 -12.53 -19.76
N ASN A 155 -7.20 -11.21 -19.63
CA ASN A 155 -8.03 -10.52 -18.67
C ASN A 155 -9.29 -9.98 -19.35
N GLU A 156 -10.29 -10.85 -19.49
CA GLU A 156 -11.62 -10.47 -20.02
C GLU A 156 -12.33 -9.39 -19.18
N ASP A 157 -11.88 -9.21 -17.93
CA ASP A 157 -12.34 -8.24 -16.95
C ASP A 157 -11.36 -7.06 -16.76
N SER A 158 -10.50 -6.78 -17.75
CA SER A 158 -9.73 -5.53 -17.80
C SER A 158 -10.66 -4.32 -18.04
N PRO A 159 -10.44 -3.16 -17.40
CA PRO A 159 -11.15 -1.92 -17.71
C PRO A 159 -10.63 -1.21 -18.98
N LEU A 160 -9.73 -1.83 -19.75
CA LEU A 160 -9.18 -1.27 -21.00
C LEU A 160 -10.24 -1.05 -22.09
N ASP A 161 -11.45 -1.59 -21.94
CA ASP A 161 -12.59 -1.24 -22.80
C ASP A 161 -13.07 0.21 -22.57
N VAL A 162 -13.06 0.69 -21.31
CA VAL A 162 -13.63 1.99 -20.89
C VAL A 162 -12.62 3.11 -20.60
N THR A 163 -11.35 2.78 -20.32
CA THR A 163 -10.28 3.75 -20.04
C THR A 163 -8.97 3.29 -20.65
N ASP A 164 -8.05 4.22 -20.92
CA ASP A 164 -6.65 3.88 -21.18
C ASP A 164 -5.89 3.80 -19.85
N ILE A 165 -4.91 2.90 -19.75
CA ILE A 165 -4.34 2.48 -18.46
C ILE A 165 -2.85 2.78 -18.43
N VAL A 166 -2.40 3.55 -17.44
CA VAL A 166 -0.97 3.82 -17.21
C VAL A 166 -0.57 3.17 -15.89
N MET A 167 0.14 2.04 -15.96
CA MET A 167 0.78 1.40 -14.81
C MET A 167 2.09 2.14 -14.50
N ILE A 168 2.25 2.63 -13.28
CA ILE A 168 3.41 3.43 -12.84
C ILE A 168 4.15 2.72 -11.72
N ASP A 169 5.44 2.49 -11.90
CA ASP A 169 6.33 2.02 -10.82
C ASP A 169 6.98 3.24 -10.14
N PRO A 170 6.68 3.56 -8.86
CA PRO A 170 7.36 4.61 -8.10
C PRO A 170 8.90 4.45 -8.10
N VAL A 171 9.62 5.55 -7.84
CA VAL A 171 11.09 5.54 -7.78
C VAL A 171 11.59 4.50 -6.75
N GLN A 172 12.61 3.73 -7.13
CA GLN A 172 13.13 2.55 -6.41
C GLN A 172 12.19 1.33 -6.30
N THR A 173 11.15 1.23 -7.14
CA THR A 173 10.32 0.02 -7.30
C THR A 173 10.42 -0.52 -8.73
N GLY A 174 10.18 -1.82 -8.93
CA GLY A 174 10.17 -2.43 -10.26
C GLY A 174 11.46 -2.17 -11.04
N PHE A 175 11.35 -1.58 -12.24
CA PHE A 175 12.49 -1.09 -13.03
C PHE A 175 12.81 0.41 -12.84
N SER A 176 12.10 1.12 -11.96
CA SER A 176 12.32 2.54 -11.66
C SER A 176 13.49 2.77 -10.72
N ARG A 177 14.35 3.76 -11.01
CA ARG A 177 15.54 4.09 -10.20
C ARG A 177 15.75 5.61 -10.13
N ALA A 178 16.47 6.08 -9.10
CA ALA A 178 17.13 7.39 -9.18
C ALA A 178 18.14 7.39 -10.34
N ALA A 179 18.43 8.57 -10.91
CA ALA A 179 19.42 8.68 -11.98
C ALA A 179 20.86 8.53 -11.44
N ASP A 180 21.82 8.24 -12.31
CA ASP A 180 23.21 8.04 -11.89
C ASP A 180 23.78 9.27 -11.15
N GLY A 181 24.28 9.03 -9.93
CA GLY A 181 24.82 10.08 -9.05
C GLY A 181 23.79 10.98 -8.37
N GLU A 182 22.48 10.70 -8.47
CA GLU A 182 21.45 11.38 -7.68
C GLU A 182 21.25 10.72 -6.31
N ASP A 183 21.02 11.54 -5.28
CA ASP A 183 20.57 11.06 -3.98
C ASP A 183 19.14 10.54 -4.09
N MET A 184 18.89 9.32 -3.60
CA MET A 184 17.56 8.71 -3.60
C MET A 184 16.66 9.23 -2.48
N ARG A 185 17.21 9.73 -1.37
CA ARG A 185 16.44 10.14 -0.17
C ARG A 185 15.31 11.14 -0.47
N PRO A 186 15.44 12.14 -1.36
CA PRO A 186 14.35 13.04 -1.74
C PRO A 186 13.12 12.37 -2.40
N PHE A 187 13.19 11.10 -2.79
CA PHE A 187 12.04 10.32 -3.27
C PHE A 187 11.49 9.35 -2.22
N LEU A 188 12.29 8.96 -1.24
CA LEU A 188 11.96 7.93 -0.23
C LEU A 188 11.22 8.54 0.97
N GLY A 189 10.11 9.21 0.69
CA GLY A 189 9.35 9.93 1.70
C GLY A 189 7.98 10.33 1.18
N VAL A 190 7.04 10.48 2.09
CA VAL A 190 5.61 10.69 1.77
C VAL A 190 5.37 11.80 0.74
N ARG A 191 6.07 12.94 0.87
CA ARG A 191 5.91 14.08 -0.04
C ARG A 191 6.78 13.98 -1.29
N GLY A 192 7.95 13.35 -1.21
CA GLY A 192 8.83 13.10 -2.36
C GLY A 192 8.22 12.11 -3.36
N ASP A 193 7.58 11.06 -2.85
CA ASP A 193 6.78 10.09 -3.60
C ASP A 193 5.65 10.80 -4.38
N VAL A 194 4.78 11.54 -3.70
CA VAL A 194 3.70 12.33 -4.33
C VAL A 194 4.23 13.29 -5.39
N GLN A 195 5.30 14.04 -5.10
CA GLN A 195 5.89 15.00 -6.05
C GLN A 195 6.49 14.33 -7.28
N SER A 196 7.20 13.21 -7.11
CA SER A 196 7.80 12.48 -8.24
C SER A 196 6.74 11.86 -9.16
N VAL A 197 5.66 11.31 -8.59
CA VAL A 197 4.55 10.74 -9.37
C VAL A 197 3.68 11.83 -10.00
N ALA A 198 3.51 13.00 -9.36
CA ALA A 198 2.83 14.15 -9.97
C ALA A 198 3.58 14.66 -11.22
N GLU A 199 4.90 14.81 -11.12
CA GLU A 199 5.74 15.23 -12.24
C GLU A 199 5.75 14.17 -13.37
N PHE A 200 5.76 12.87 -13.03
CA PHE A 200 5.55 11.80 -14.00
C PHE A 200 4.22 11.95 -14.74
N ILE A 201 3.10 12.12 -14.01
CA ILE A 201 1.76 12.27 -14.59
C ILE A 201 1.70 13.49 -15.52
N ARG A 202 2.31 14.62 -15.12
CA ARG A 202 2.42 15.83 -15.95
C ARG A 202 3.21 15.59 -17.23
N LEU A 203 4.41 15.01 -17.12
CA LEU A 203 5.29 14.69 -18.26
C LEU A 203 4.62 13.71 -19.22
N PHE A 204 4.01 12.65 -18.70
CA PHE A 204 3.25 11.67 -19.47
C PHE A 204 2.09 12.35 -20.22
N THR A 205 1.29 13.15 -19.52
CA THR A 205 0.11 13.81 -20.10
C THR A 205 0.48 14.75 -21.25
N ALA A 206 1.58 15.48 -21.12
CA ALA A 206 2.13 16.31 -22.20
C ALA A 206 2.61 15.45 -23.38
N ARG A 207 3.43 14.42 -23.12
CA ARG A 207 4.05 13.59 -24.16
C ARG A 207 3.05 12.79 -24.98
N PHE A 208 2.02 12.24 -24.33
CA PHE A 208 1.00 11.42 -24.98
C PHE A 208 -0.26 12.22 -25.36
N ASN A 209 -0.20 13.56 -25.34
CA ASN A 209 -1.27 14.48 -25.74
C ASN A 209 -2.62 14.26 -25.00
N ARG A 210 -2.56 13.94 -23.70
CA ARG A 210 -3.72 13.58 -22.86
C ARG A 210 -4.28 14.73 -22.01
N TRP A 211 -3.85 15.98 -22.25
CA TRP A 211 -4.31 17.14 -21.47
C TRP A 211 -5.85 17.29 -21.43
N PRO A 212 -6.61 17.09 -22.53
CA PRO A 212 -8.07 17.18 -22.49
C PRO A 212 -8.77 15.94 -21.93
N SER A 213 -8.08 14.80 -21.80
CA SER A 213 -8.68 13.53 -21.40
C SER A 213 -9.34 13.62 -20.01
N PRO A 214 -10.47 12.96 -19.77
CA PRO A 214 -10.96 12.70 -18.42
C PRO A 214 -9.92 11.91 -17.62
N LYS A 215 -9.47 12.42 -16.47
CA LYS A 215 -8.32 11.86 -15.72
C LYS A 215 -8.76 11.19 -14.42
N TYR A 216 -8.18 10.03 -14.18
CA TYR A 216 -8.43 9.21 -13.00
C TYR A 216 -7.13 8.78 -12.35
N LEU A 217 -7.16 8.66 -11.02
CA LEU A 217 -6.14 7.96 -10.24
C LEU A 217 -6.72 6.62 -9.77
N LEU A 218 -5.92 5.55 -9.82
CA LEU A 218 -6.23 4.28 -9.16
C LEU A 218 -5.05 3.86 -8.29
N GLY A 219 -5.27 3.89 -6.97
CA GLY A 219 -4.28 3.50 -5.97
C GLY A 219 -4.75 2.30 -5.16
N GLU A 220 -3.85 1.37 -4.86
CA GLU A 220 -4.10 0.29 -3.90
C GLU A 220 -3.23 0.46 -2.65
N SER A 221 -3.76 0.15 -1.46
CA SER A 221 -2.99 0.13 -0.20
C SER A 221 -2.38 1.50 0.10
N TYR A 222 -1.08 1.62 0.40
CA TYR A 222 -0.40 2.93 0.48
C TYR A 222 -0.59 3.81 -0.78
N GLY A 223 -0.89 3.22 -1.95
CA GLY A 223 -1.28 3.96 -3.15
C GLY A 223 -2.54 4.81 -2.95
N THR A 224 -3.40 4.52 -1.98
CA THR A 224 -4.53 5.40 -1.66
C THR A 224 -4.07 6.69 -0.98
N MET A 225 -3.07 6.62 -0.07
CA MET A 225 -2.42 7.81 0.49
C MET A 225 -1.78 8.66 -0.60
N ARG A 226 -1.07 8.01 -1.54
CA ARG A 226 -0.50 8.68 -2.71
C ARG A 226 -1.57 9.35 -3.55
N SER A 227 -2.71 8.70 -3.79
CA SER A 227 -3.80 9.26 -4.60
C SER A 227 -4.43 10.50 -3.96
N ALA A 228 -4.61 10.50 -2.64
CA ALA A 228 -5.07 11.67 -1.90
C ALA A 228 -4.07 12.84 -2.00
N GLY A 229 -2.78 12.60 -1.72
CA GLY A 229 -1.73 13.62 -1.87
C GLY A 229 -1.58 14.12 -3.32
N LEU A 230 -1.66 13.23 -4.31
CA LEU A 230 -1.63 13.59 -5.73
C LEU A 230 -2.80 14.47 -6.14
N SER A 231 -4.01 14.24 -5.60
CA SER A 231 -5.16 15.08 -5.96
C SER A 231 -4.94 16.56 -5.62
N ALA A 232 -4.30 16.84 -4.48
CA ALA A 232 -3.89 18.20 -4.12
C ALA A 232 -2.66 18.69 -4.91
N GLU A 233 -1.61 17.86 -5.06
CA GLU A 233 -0.37 18.28 -5.74
C GLU A 233 -0.62 18.60 -7.22
N LEU A 234 -1.38 17.76 -7.94
CA LEU A 234 -1.72 17.94 -9.36
C LEU A 234 -2.51 19.24 -9.61
N GLN A 235 -3.52 19.53 -8.77
CA GLN A 235 -4.26 20.79 -8.83
C GLN A 235 -3.34 21.98 -8.55
N ASN A 236 -2.66 21.98 -7.40
CA ASN A 236 -1.91 23.14 -6.90
C ASN A 236 -0.67 23.48 -7.73
N ARG A 237 0.03 22.49 -8.29
CA ARG A 237 1.32 22.67 -8.99
C ARG A 237 1.20 22.69 -10.50
N HIS A 238 0.21 22.00 -11.05
CA HIS A 238 0.16 21.70 -12.48
C HIS A 238 -1.16 22.12 -13.14
N GLY A 239 -2.12 22.68 -12.37
CA GLY A 239 -3.44 23.02 -12.88
C GLY A 239 -4.21 21.81 -13.41
N MET A 240 -3.89 20.61 -12.91
CA MET A 240 -4.40 19.34 -13.42
C MET A 240 -5.57 18.87 -12.57
N GLU A 241 -6.78 19.03 -13.11
CA GLU A 241 -8.00 18.50 -12.51
C GLU A 241 -8.23 17.02 -12.79
N LEU A 242 -8.94 16.37 -11.86
CA LEU A 242 -9.32 14.96 -11.89
C LEU A 242 -10.84 14.82 -11.97
N ASN A 243 -11.31 13.80 -12.69
CA ASN A 243 -12.73 13.42 -12.75
C ASN A 243 -13.10 12.49 -11.59
N GLY A 244 -12.19 11.61 -11.18
CA GLY A 244 -12.44 10.65 -10.12
C GLY A 244 -11.17 9.99 -9.59
N ILE A 245 -11.27 9.46 -8.38
CA ILE A 245 -10.22 8.67 -7.74
C ILE A 245 -10.81 7.32 -7.35
N ILE A 246 -10.07 6.24 -7.64
CA ILE A 246 -10.44 4.86 -7.32
C ILE A 246 -9.42 4.35 -6.29
N LEU A 247 -9.91 3.90 -5.15
CA LEU A 247 -9.12 3.49 -4.00
C LEU A 247 -9.40 2.02 -3.69
N VAL A 248 -8.42 1.15 -3.90
CA VAL A 248 -8.53 -0.28 -3.58
C VAL A 248 -7.87 -0.52 -2.23
N SER A 249 -8.64 -1.03 -1.26
CA SER A 249 -8.21 -1.32 0.11
C SER A 249 -7.49 -0.14 0.76
N SER A 250 -8.32 0.84 1.15
CA SER A 250 -7.88 2.21 1.40
C SER A 250 -7.37 2.47 2.81
N ILE A 251 -6.23 3.18 2.87
CA ILE A 251 -5.71 3.85 4.06
C ILE A 251 -5.35 5.29 3.71
N LEU A 252 -5.92 6.26 4.43
CA LEU A 252 -5.55 7.69 4.33
C LEU A 252 -5.06 8.27 5.65
N ASP A 253 -5.31 7.60 6.77
CA ASP A 253 -4.89 8.01 8.11
C ASP A 253 -4.32 6.82 8.90
N TYR A 254 -3.05 6.90 9.32
CA TYR A 254 -2.41 5.87 10.12
C TYR A 254 -2.88 5.84 11.59
N GLN A 255 -3.58 6.86 12.10
CA GLN A 255 -4.25 6.78 13.40
C GLN A 255 -5.24 5.62 13.45
N SER A 256 -5.96 5.40 12.36
CA SER A 256 -7.01 4.37 12.25
C SER A 256 -6.50 2.93 12.46
N LYS A 257 -5.18 2.68 12.35
CA LYS A 257 -4.56 1.35 12.50
C LYS A 257 -3.33 1.29 13.41
N GLY A 258 -2.85 2.42 13.93
CA GLY A 258 -1.62 2.49 14.72
C GLY A 258 -1.83 2.10 16.19
N TYR A 259 -1.52 0.86 16.56
CA TYR A 259 -1.55 0.40 17.95
C TYR A 259 -0.44 1.08 18.79
N VAL A 260 -0.75 2.20 19.43
CA VAL A 260 0.14 2.91 20.36
C VAL A 260 -0.61 3.30 21.63
N PRO A 261 0.07 3.53 22.77
CA PRO A 261 -0.58 3.96 24.01
C PRO A 261 -1.44 5.21 23.81
N GLY A 262 -2.69 5.16 24.27
CA GLY A 262 -3.67 6.24 24.14
C GLY A 262 -4.46 6.25 22.83
N ASN A 263 -4.17 5.38 21.86
CA ASN A 263 -4.94 5.26 20.62
C ASN A 263 -5.82 4.00 20.62
N ASP A 264 -7.10 4.16 20.94
CA ASP A 264 -8.04 3.03 21.04
C ASP A 264 -8.83 2.74 19.74
N TYR A 265 -8.84 3.67 18.77
CA TYR A 265 -9.56 3.50 17.50
C TYR A 265 -9.19 2.23 16.72
N PRO A 266 -7.91 1.78 16.63
CA PRO A 266 -7.56 0.56 15.92
C PRO A 266 -8.29 -0.69 16.42
N TYR A 267 -8.57 -0.80 17.72
CA TYR A 267 -9.26 -1.99 18.25
C TYR A 267 -10.72 -2.05 17.76
N ALA A 268 -11.42 -0.92 17.72
CA ALA A 268 -12.75 -0.82 17.14
C ALA A 268 -12.74 -1.04 15.61
N ASN A 269 -11.78 -0.44 14.91
CA ASN A 269 -11.67 -0.54 13.44
C ASN A 269 -11.36 -1.96 12.93
N PHE A 270 -10.65 -2.77 13.71
CA PHE A 270 -10.27 -4.13 13.30
C PHE A 270 -11.32 -5.20 13.68
N LEU A 271 -12.09 -5.01 14.76
CA LEU A 271 -13.04 -6.02 15.25
C LEU A 271 -14.03 -6.54 14.18
N PRO A 272 -14.61 -5.70 13.29
CA PRO A 272 -15.50 -6.19 12.24
C PRO A 272 -14.80 -7.10 11.21
N SER A 273 -13.51 -6.91 10.96
CA SER A 273 -12.70 -7.77 10.07
C SER A 273 -12.25 -9.06 10.79
N PHE A 274 -12.09 -9.00 12.12
CA PHE A 274 -11.95 -10.20 12.97
C PHE A 274 -13.21 -11.07 12.87
N THR A 275 -14.40 -10.47 12.99
CA THR A 275 -15.70 -11.16 12.83
C THR A 275 -15.83 -11.79 11.45
N ALA A 276 -15.48 -11.08 10.38
CA ALA A 276 -15.51 -11.64 9.03
C ALA A 276 -14.65 -12.91 8.94
N SER A 277 -13.38 -12.84 9.35
CA SER A 277 -12.47 -13.97 9.25
C SER A 277 -12.86 -15.14 10.17
N ALA A 278 -13.36 -14.85 11.38
CA ALA A 278 -13.91 -15.87 12.28
C ALA A 278 -15.18 -16.54 11.73
N TRP A 279 -16.06 -15.79 11.03
CA TRP A 279 -17.24 -16.34 10.35
C TRP A 279 -16.87 -17.26 9.19
N TYR A 280 -15.79 -16.93 8.46
CA TYR A 280 -15.26 -17.79 7.41
C TYR A 280 -14.73 -19.09 8.00
N HIS A 281 -13.87 -19.01 9.02
CA HIS A 281 -13.22 -20.15 9.68
C HIS A 281 -14.11 -20.95 10.64
N LYS A 282 -15.41 -20.63 10.76
CA LYS A 282 -16.38 -21.30 11.65
C LYS A 282 -16.03 -21.22 13.13
N LYS A 283 -15.47 -20.07 13.53
CA LYS A 283 -15.07 -19.74 14.92
C LYS A 283 -16.08 -18.84 15.65
N LEU A 284 -17.14 -18.37 14.99
CA LEU A 284 -18.21 -17.63 15.66
C LEU A 284 -19.27 -18.55 16.28
N PRO A 285 -20.01 -18.10 17.30
CA PRO A 285 -21.21 -18.78 17.81
C PRO A 285 -22.25 -19.06 16.71
N ALA A 286 -23.04 -20.12 16.91
CA ALA A 286 -23.93 -20.67 15.88
C ALA A 286 -24.96 -19.66 15.32
N ASP A 287 -25.43 -18.72 16.13
CA ASP A 287 -26.36 -17.67 15.73
C ASP A 287 -25.71 -16.61 14.82
N LEU A 288 -24.51 -16.14 15.17
CA LEU A 288 -23.69 -15.28 14.28
C LEU A 288 -23.25 -16.03 13.01
N GLN A 289 -23.04 -17.35 13.10
CA GLN A 289 -22.69 -18.15 11.94
C GLN A 289 -23.85 -18.25 10.94
N ALA A 290 -25.09 -18.41 11.44
CA ALA A 290 -26.30 -18.63 10.64
C ALA A 290 -26.86 -17.36 9.98
N MET A 291 -26.64 -16.17 10.53
CA MET A 291 -27.15 -14.91 9.95
C MET A 291 -26.45 -14.46 8.65
N GLY A 292 -25.30 -15.06 8.32
CA GLY A 292 -24.48 -14.69 7.16
C GLY A 292 -23.50 -13.55 7.44
N LEU A 293 -22.46 -13.47 6.59
CA LEU A 293 -21.30 -12.58 6.77
C LEU A 293 -21.70 -11.11 7.03
N GLU A 294 -22.47 -10.51 6.12
CA GLU A 294 -22.80 -9.08 6.17
C GLU A 294 -23.52 -8.68 7.46
N LYS A 295 -24.43 -9.53 7.97
CA LYS A 295 -25.18 -9.26 9.19
C LYS A 295 -24.31 -9.41 10.44
N ALA A 296 -23.51 -10.47 10.52
CA ALA A 296 -22.59 -10.68 11.64
C ALA A 296 -21.56 -9.55 11.75
N VAL A 297 -21.03 -9.12 10.61
CA VAL A 297 -20.10 -7.99 10.51
C VAL A 297 -20.79 -6.66 10.86
N ALA A 298 -22.04 -6.45 10.46
CA ALA A 298 -22.81 -5.26 10.83
C ALA A 298 -23.08 -5.18 12.35
N GLU A 299 -23.51 -6.27 12.99
CA GLU A 299 -23.67 -6.34 14.46
C GLU A 299 -22.36 -6.06 15.19
N SER A 300 -21.27 -6.69 14.74
CA SER A 300 -19.93 -6.44 15.29
C SER A 300 -19.52 -4.98 15.15
N ARG A 301 -19.80 -4.32 14.02
CA ARG A 301 -19.47 -2.90 13.79
C ARG A 301 -20.26 -1.99 14.73
N THR A 302 -21.55 -2.23 14.91
CA THR A 302 -22.37 -1.47 15.86
C THR A 302 -21.85 -1.62 17.30
N PHE A 303 -21.44 -2.83 17.71
CA PHE A 303 -20.79 -3.03 19.00
C PHE A 303 -19.42 -2.33 19.09
N ALA A 304 -18.61 -2.41 18.03
CA ALA A 304 -17.25 -1.89 17.98
C ALA A 304 -17.16 -0.37 18.21
N PHE A 305 -17.95 0.41 17.47
CA PHE A 305 -17.97 1.87 17.59
C PHE A 305 -18.90 2.40 18.69
N GLY A 306 -19.80 1.56 19.22
CA GLY A 306 -20.66 1.87 20.35
C GLY A 306 -20.02 1.48 21.69
N GLU A 307 -20.50 0.37 22.26
CA GLU A 307 -20.13 -0.08 23.60
C GLU A 307 -18.62 -0.36 23.75
N TYR A 308 -17.98 -0.96 22.74
CA TYR A 308 -16.58 -1.38 22.86
C TYR A 308 -15.63 -0.18 22.96
N LEU A 309 -15.69 0.75 22.01
CA LEU A 309 -14.89 1.98 22.05
C LEU A 309 -15.16 2.80 23.32
N SER A 310 -16.43 2.88 23.75
CA SER A 310 -16.82 3.53 25.01
C SER A 310 -16.19 2.86 26.23
N ALA A 311 -16.08 1.53 26.24
CA ALA A 311 -15.44 0.77 27.31
C ALA A 311 -13.91 0.90 27.29
N LEU A 312 -13.28 0.94 26.10
CA LEU A 312 -11.83 1.13 25.97
C LEU A 312 -11.37 2.44 26.62
N VAL A 313 -12.07 3.54 26.35
CA VAL A 313 -11.80 4.90 26.88
C VAL A 313 -11.90 4.97 28.42
N LYS A 314 -12.57 4.01 29.09
CA LYS A 314 -12.60 3.94 30.56
C LYS A 314 -11.24 3.56 31.16
N GLY A 315 -10.35 2.92 30.39
CA GLY A 315 -9.04 2.48 30.87
C GLY A 315 -9.14 1.58 32.11
N THR A 316 -8.38 1.90 33.16
CA THR A 316 -8.40 1.17 34.44
C THR A 316 -9.72 1.24 35.20
N ARG A 317 -10.66 2.12 34.81
CA ARG A 317 -12.01 2.17 35.40
C ARG A 317 -12.96 1.09 34.84
N LEU A 318 -12.59 0.40 33.75
CA LEU A 318 -13.34 -0.76 33.26
C LEU A 318 -13.06 -1.97 34.16
N GLN A 319 -13.94 -2.22 35.12
CA GLN A 319 -13.78 -3.25 36.15
C GLN A 319 -15.05 -4.09 36.35
N GLY A 320 -14.96 -5.13 37.19
CA GLY A 320 -16.09 -5.94 37.64
C GLY A 320 -16.93 -6.53 36.51
N SER A 321 -18.25 -6.52 36.69
CA SER A 321 -19.23 -7.04 35.74
C SER A 321 -19.17 -6.36 34.36
N GLU A 322 -18.87 -5.07 34.29
CA GLU A 322 -18.74 -4.37 33.01
C GLU A 322 -17.55 -4.90 32.20
N ARG A 323 -16.38 -5.05 32.82
CA ARG A 323 -15.20 -5.63 32.17
C ARG A 323 -15.50 -7.04 31.65
N SER A 324 -16.17 -7.86 32.47
CA SER A 324 -16.55 -9.22 32.09
C SER A 324 -17.54 -9.27 30.92
N ALA A 325 -18.52 -8.35 30.88
CA ALA A 325 -19.46 -8.26 29.76
C ALA A 325 -18.78 -7.84 28.45
N ILE A 326 -17.85 -6.89 28.50
CA ILE A 326 -17.06 -6.46 27.32
C ILE A 326 -16.15 -7.59 26.84
N ILE A 327 -15.51 -8.33 27.74
CA ILE A 327 -14.73 -9.54 27.38
C ILE A 327 -15.62 -10.55 26.64
N GLY A 328 -16.80 -10.86 27.17
CA GLY A 328 -17.74 -11.78 26.53
C GLY A 328 -18.21 -11.34 25.15
N LYS A 329 -18.48 -10.03 24.95
CA LYS A 329 -18.87 -9.49 23.64
C LYS A 329 -17.71 -9.48 22.63
N VAL A 330 -16.49 -9.11 23.05
CA VAL A 330 -15.31 -9.17 22.16
C VAL A 330 -14.98 -10.62 21.80
N ALA A 331 -15.06 -11.57 22.74
CA ALA A 331 -14.92 -13.00 22.46
C ALA A 331 -15.98 -13.49 21.45
N ARG A 332 -17.26 -13.16 21.67
CA ARG A 332 -18.38 -13.49 20.75
C ARG A 332 -18.13 -13.01 19.32
N TYR A 333 -17.68 -11.76 19.13
CA TYR A 333 -17.48 -11.21 17.79
C TYR A 333 -16.13 -11.55 17.15
N SER A 334 -15.11 -11.92 17.92
CA SER A 334 -13.79 -12.33 17.38
C SER A 334 -13.63 -13.84 17.22
N GLY A 335 -14.39 -14.66 17.95
CA GLY A 335 -14.14 -16.11 18.02
C GLY A 335 -12.89 -16.49 18.83
N LEU A 336 -12.27 -15.55 19.54
CA LEU A 336 -11.18 -15.82 20.49
C LEU A 336 -11.72 -16.18 21.88
N SER A 337 -10.90 -16.83 22.70
CA SER A 337 -11.27 -17.21 24.06
C SER A 337 -11.41 -15.99 24.99
N PRO A 338 -12.40 -15.96 25.91
CA PRO A 338 -12.51 -14.92 26.94
C PRO A 338 -11.23 -14.70 27.73
N GLU A 339 -10.46 -15.77 27.98
CA GLU A 339 -9.19 -15.77 28.70
C GLU A 339 -8.13 -14.96 27.93
N PHE A 340 -7.99 -15.18 26.62
CA PHE A 340 -7.06 -14.43 25.79
C PHE A 340 -7.46 -12.95 25.69
N ILE A 341 -8.75 -12.66 25.53
CA ILE A 341 -9.27 -11.27 25.56
C ILE A 341 -8.97 -10.59 26.90
N ALA A 342 -9.11 -11.32 28.02
CA ALA A 342 -8.84 -10.81 29.37
C ALA A 342 -7.34 -10.52 29.59
N GLN A 343 -6.45 -11.40 29.11
CA GLN A 343 -4.98 -11.24 29.14
C GLN A 343 -4.53 -10.09 28.23
N ALA A 344 -5.14 -9.93 27.06
CA ALA A 344 -4.94 -8.81 26.16
C ALA A 344 -5.53 -7.49 26.66
N ASN A 345 -6.09 -7.42 27.88
CA ASN A 345 -6.73 -6.24 28.46
C ASN A 345 -7.78 -5.60 27.54
N VAL A 346 -8.64 -6.46 26.95
CA VAL A 346 -9.65 -6.14 25.93
C VAL A 346 -9.10 -5.42 24.69
N ARG A 347 -7.78 -5.50 24.43
CA ARG A 347 -7.06 -4.80 23.35
C ARG A 347 -6.26 -5.81 22.51
N VAL A 348 -6.95 -6.48 21.60
CA VAL A 348 -6.33 -7.44 20.66
C VAL A 348 -5.90 -6.71 19.39
N SER A 349 -4.60 -6.74 19.08
CA SER A 349 -4.07 -6.27 17.80
C SER A 349 -4.31 -7.29 16.69
N ASP A 350 -4.26 -6.85 15.44
CA ASP A 350 -4.41 -7.71 14.26
C ASP A 350 -3.38 -8.86 14.26
N GLN A 351 -2.12 -8.58 14.61
CA GLN A 351 -1.07 -9.59 14.68
C GLN A 351 -1.40 -10.70 15.69
N ARG A 352 -1.91 -10.33 16.87
CA ARG A 352 -2.36 -11.27 17.89
C ARG A 352 -3.54 -12.09 17.38
N PHE A 353 -4.56 -11.44 16.81
CA PHE A 353 -5.71 -12.12 16.24
C PHE A 353 -5.30 -13.15 15.16
N ARG A 354 -4.43 -12.75 14.23
CA ARG A 354 -4.00 -13.56 13.09
C ARG A 354 -3.17 -14.79 13.49
N LYS A 355 -2.41 -14.71 14.60
CA LYS A 355 -1.69 -15.86 15.20
C LYS A 355 -2.58 -16.71 16.10
N GLU A 356 -3.59 -16.13 16.76
CA GLU A 356 -4.40 -16.81 17.78
C GLU A 356 -5.61 -17.59 17.23
N LEU A 357 -6.35 -17.03 16.25
CA LEU A 357 -7.68 -17.53 15.85
C LEU A 357 -7.74 -19.04 15.57
N LEU A 358 -6.66 -19.59 15.00
CA LEU A 358 -6.54 -20.99 14.59
C LEU A 358 -5.39 -21.74 15.28
N ARG A 359 -4.85 -21.20 16.39
CA ARG A 359 -3.70 -21.80 17.09
C ARG A 359 -4.00 -23.22 17.58
N ASP A 360 -5.25 -23.51 17.93
CA ASP A 360 -5.77 -24.84 18.27
C ASP A 360 -5.62 -25.89 17.14
N ARG A 361 -5.46 -25.43 15.89
CA ARG A 361 -5.20 -26.26 14.71
C ARG A 361 -3.74 -26.23 14.26
N GLY A 362 -2.85 -25.55 15.00
CA GLY A 362 -1.48 -25.29 14.57
C GLY A 362 -1.34 -24.32 13.39
N LEU A 363 -2.38 -23.51 13.12
CA LEU A 363 -2.45 -22.62 11.97
C LEU A 363 -2.47 -21.14 12.41
N HIS A 364 -1.98 -20.27 11.53
CA HIS A 364 -2.22 -18.82 11.56
C HIS A 364 -2.98 -18.38 10.29
N ILE A 365 -3.43 -17.13 10.23
CA ILE A 365 -4.11 -16.56 9.06
C ILE A 365 -3.40 -15.35 8.42
N GLY A 366 -3.69 -15.10 7.13
CA GLY A 366 -3.09 -14.02 6.35
C GLY A 366 -3.42 -12.61 6.82
N ARG A 367 -2.56 -11.63 6.48
CA ARG A 367 -2.78 -10.20 6.74
C ARG A 367 -3.47 -9.49 5.58
N LEU A 368 -3.09 -9.81 4.34
CA LEU A 368 -3.82 -9.30 3.17
C LEU A 368 -5.19 -9.99 3.06
N ASP A 369 -5.29 -11.26 3.40
CA ASP A 369 -6.56 -11.99 3.37
C ASP A 369 -6.63 -13.04 4.49
N GLY A 370 -7.51 -12.79 5.47
CA GLY A 370 -7.72 -13.64 6.64
C GLY A 370 -8.24 -15.06 6.36
N ARG A 371 -8.59 -15.39 5.11
CA ARG A 371 -8.99 -16.75 4.73
C ARG A 371 -7.81 -17.68 4.47
N TYR A 372 -6.68 -17.12 4.08
CA TYR A 372 -5.45 -17.88 3.83
C TYR A 372 -4.88 -18.38 5.15
N THR A 373 -4.45 -19.64 5.19
CA THR A 373 -3.84 -20.26 6.36
C THR A 373 -2.38 -20.60 6.08
N GLY A 374 -1.54 -20.48 7.11
CA GLY A 374 -0.16 -20.96 7.09
C GLY A 374 0.21 -21.68 8.38
N VAL A 375 1.37 -22.33 8.37
CA VAL A 375 1.96 -23.06 9.50
C VAL A 375 3.31 -22.42 9.79
N ASP A 376 3.57 -22.10 11.06
CA ASP A 376 4.91 -21.73 11.55
C ASP A 376 5.61 -22.98 12.12
N ALA A 377 6.93 -22.96 12.25
CA ALA A 377 7.67 -24.01 12.93
C ALA A 377 7.31 -24.12 14.42
N ASP A 378 6.91 -23.01 15.05
CA ASP A 378 6.37 -22.97 16.41
C ASP A 378 4.93 -22.41 16.46
N ALA A 379 3.97 -23.27 16.83
CA ALA A 379 2.59 -22.90 17.07
C ALA A 379 2.41 -22.03 18.34
N ALA A 380 3.32 -22.11 19.33
CA ALA A 380 3.27 -21.32 20.56
C ALA A 380 3.82 -19.89 20.38
N GLY A 381 4.59 -19.61 19.33
CA GLY A 381 5.21 -18.31 19.09
C GLY A 381 4.26 -17.10 19.10
N GLU A 382 4.81 -15.92 19.39
CA GLU A 382 4.07 -14.64 19.46
C GLU A 382 3.85 -13.98 18.08
N SER A 383 4.66 -14.36 17.08
CA SER A 383 4.63 -13.84 15.72
C SER A 383 4.53 -14.96 14.70
N GLN A 384 4.04 -14.62 13.51
CA GLN A 384 4.09 -15.49 12.34
C GLN A 384 5.45 -15.33 11.66
N GLU A 385 5.95 -16.39 11.05
CA GLU A 385 7.20 -16.40 10.28
C GLU A 385 7.01 -15.72 8.91
N PHE A 386 5.80 -15.83 8.34
CA PHE A 386 5.42 -15.21 7.07
C PHE A 386 3.91 -14.87 7.03
N ASP A 387 3.50 -14.13 6.00
CA ASP A 387 2.08 -13.91 5.69
C ASP A 387 1.66 -14.83 4.52
N PRO A 388 0.79 -15.84 4.75
CA PRO A 388 0.40 -16.80 3.71
C PRO A 388 -0.36 -16.13 2.56
N SER A 389 -1.08 -15.03 2.83
CA SER A 389 -1.82 -14.29 1.80
C SER A 389 -0.91 -13.43 0.90
N ASN A 390 0.25 -13.00 1.41
CA ASN A 390 1.27 -12.31 0.60
C ASN A 390 2.14 -13.32 -0.17
N GLN A 391 2.55 -14.40 0.50
CA GLN A 391 3.38 -15.46 -0.10
C GLN A 391 2.70 -16.12 -1.30
N ALA A 392 1.38 -16.29 -1.24
CA ALA A 392 0.56 -16.84 -2.31
C ALA A 392 0.69 -16.12 -3.68
N LEU A 393 1.02 -14.82 -3.66
CA LEU A 393 1.04 -13.97 -4.84
C LEU A 393 2.46 -13.78 -5.40
N GLY A 394 3.47 -13.75 -4.54
CA GLY A 394 4.84 -13.36 -4.89
C GLY A 394 5.44 -14.17 -6.05
N GLY A 395 5.35 -15.50 -5.98
CA GLY A 395 5.84 -16.40 -7.02
C GLY A 395 5.18 -16.19 -8.39
N PRO A 396 3.85 -16.41 -8.52
CA PRO A 396 3.17 -16.37 -9.82
C PRO A 396 3.18 -14.98 -10.47
N TYR A 397 2.98 -13.90 -9.70
CA TYR A 397 3.00 -12.54 -10.27
C TYR A 397 4.37 -12.19 -10.82
N THR A 398 5.45 -12.42 -10.05
CA THR A 398 6.81 -12.08 -10.47
C THR A 398 7.22 -12.82 -11.73
N ALA A 399 7.01 -14.14 -11.77
CA ALA A 399 7.41 -14.98 -12.89
C ALA A 399 6.67 -14.60 -14.18
N LEU A 400 5.35 -14.46 -14.11
CA LEU A 400 4.52 -14.20 -15.29
C LEU A 400 4.64 -12.75 -15.78
N PHE A 401 4.83 -11.77 -14.90
CA PHE A 401 5.11 -10.40 -15.31
C PHE A 401 6.44 -10.29 -16.05
N LEU A 402 7.51 -10.92 -15.53
CA LEU A 402 8.84 -10.86 -16.13
C LEU A 402 8.92 -11.55 -17.49
N ASP A 403 8.18 -12.63 -17.69
CA ASP A 403 8.06 -13.27 -19.01
C ASP A 403 7.27 -12.38 -19.98
N TYR A 404 6.07 -11.93 -19.58
CA TYR A 404 5.17 -11.10 -20.38
C TYR A 404 5.78 -9.75 -20.80
N VAL A 405 6.41 -9.03 -19.87
CA VAL A 405 7.02 -7.72 -20.15
C VAL A 405 8.19 -7.83 -21.13
N ARG A 406 8.86 -8.99 -21.16
CA ARG A 406 9.97 -9.28 -22.08
C ARG A 406 9.48 -9.80 -23.43
N ARG A 407 8.64 -10.84 -23.44
CA ARG A 407 8.23 -11.57 -24.66
C ARG A 407 7.13 -10.85 -25.44
N ASP A 408 6.03 -10.51 -24.79
CA ASP A 408 4.85 -9.92 -25.44
C ASP A 408 5.01 -8.41 -25.61
N LEU A 409 5.61 -7.73 -24.62
CA LEU A 409 5.78 -6.27 -24.64
C LEU A 409 7.14 -5.80 -25.18
N GLY A 410 8.10 -6.72 -25.37
CA GLY A 410 9.39 -6.44 -25.99
C GLY A 410 10.37 -5.61 -25.14
N TRP A 411 10.13 -5.47 -23.84
CA TRP A 411 11.00 -4.69 -22.96
C TRP A 411 12.11 -5.55 -22.34
N GLU A 412 13.32 -5.39 -22.89
CA GLU A 412 14.52 -6.05 -22.36
C GLU A 412 15.34 -5.12 -21.46
N MET A 413 15.60 -5.57 -20.23
CA MET A 413 16.39 -4.87 -19.23
C MET A 413 17.09 -5.88 -18.30
N GLU A 414 18.39 -5.69 -18.05
CA GLU A 414 19.19 -6.55 -17.15
C GLU A 414 19.04 -6.19 -15.66
N LEU A 415 18.46 -5.03 -15.34
CA LEU A 415 18.26 -4.61 -13.95
C LEU A 415 17.26 -5.53 -13.25
N PRO A 416 17.47 -5.89 -11.96
CA PRO A 416 16.50 -6.66 -11.19
C PRO A 416 15.18 -5.89 -11.04
N TYR A 417 14.04 -6.57 -11.22
CA TYR A 417 12.73 -5.99 -10.96
C TYR A 417 12.41 -6.04 -9.46
N PHE A 418 12.33 -4.89 -8.81
CA PHE A 418 12.09 -4.80 -7.37
C PHE A 418 10.59 -4.91 -7.05
N THR A 419 10.09 -6.12 -6.80
CA THR A 419 8.72 -6.38 -6.28
C THR A 419 8.51 -5.84 -4.85
N SER A 420 9.60 -5.69 -4.10
CA SER A 420 9.71 -4.85 -2.92
C SER A 420 10.97 -4.00 -3.04
N GLY A 421 10.81 -2.68 -3.06
CA GLY A 421 11.86 -1.70 -3.25
C GLY A 421 12.63 -1.37 -1.97
N GLN A 422 13.90 -1.00 -2.10
CA GLN A 422 14.75 -0.53 -1.00
C GLN A 422 14.40 0.92 -0.62
N VAL A 423 13.19 1.10 -0.07
CA VAL A 423 12.62 2.42 0.25
C VAL A 423 12.76 2.81 1.72
N GLN A 424 13.44 1.99 2.53
CA GLN A 424 13.62 2.24 3.96
C GLN A 424 14.99 2.86 4.27
N PRO A 425 15.10 3.77 5.26
CA PRO A 425 13.99 4.31 6.07
C PRO A 425 13.12 5.28 5.26
N TRP A 426 11.80 5.10 5.31
CA TRP A 426 10.84 6.01 4.67
C TRP A 426 10.72 7.30 5.49
N ASP A 427 10.82 8.45 4.83
CA ASP A 427 10.72 9.75 5.50
C ASP A 427 9.27 10.11 5.89
N TYR A 428 9.06 10.20 7.20
CA TYR A 428 7.84 10.67 7.86
C TYR A 428 8.05 12.02 8.58
N ALA A 429 9.19 12.70 8.43
CA ALA A 429 9.49 13.95 9.16
C ALA A 429 8.40 15.06 9.02
N PRO A 430 7.71 15.24 7.87
CA PRO A 430 6.57 16.16 7.76
C PRO A 430 5.37 15.82 8.67
N TYR A 431 5.40 14.65 9.33
CA TYR A 431 4.38 14.14 10.24
C TYR A 431 4.94 13.89 11.66
N SER A 432 6.08 14.49 12.02
CA SER A 432 6.61 14.43 13.38
C SER A 432 5.58 14.89 14.42
N ASN A 433 5.50 14.19 15.55
CA ASN A 433 4.51 14.36 16.63
C ASN A 433 3.03 14.23 16.22
N ARG A 434 2.72 13.60 15.08
CA ARG A 434 1.37 13.26 14.64
C ARG A 434 1.34 11.95 13.85
N TYR A 435 0.16 11.46 13.49
CA TYR A 435 0.03 10.36 12.54
C TYR A 435 0.25 10.87 11.10
N LEU A 436 0.72 9.98 10.23
CA LEU A 436 0.62 10.20 8.78
C LEU A 436 -0.85 10.21 8.39
N ASN A 437 -1.32 11.36 7.91
CA ASN A 437 -2.69 11.57 7.47
C ASN A 437 -2.68 12.39 6.16
N MET A 438 -3.46 11.94 5.17
CA MET A 438 -3.66 12.53 3.83
C MET A 438 -5.13 12.89 3.56
N VAL A 439 -6.00 12.81 4.58
CA VAL A 439 -7.44 13.11 4.47
C VAL A 439 -7.64 14.58 4.08
N GLU A 440 -6.86 15.49 4.65
CA GLU A 440 -6.93 16.93 4.33
C GLU A 440 -6.51 17.24 2.90
N ASP A 441 -5.50 16.54 2.34
CA ASP A 441 -5.12 16.70 0.93
C ASP A 441 -6.30 16.35 -0.01
N LEU A 442 -6.96 15.21 0.23
CA LEU A 442 -8.15 14.81 -0.53
C LEU A 442 -9.33 15.76 -0.33
N ARG A 443 -9.64 16.14 0.92
CA ARG A 443 -10.72 17.07 1.25
C ARG A 443 -10.51 18.43 0.59
N SER A 444 -9.28 18.95 0.62
CA SER A 444 -8.90 20.22 -0.02
C SER A 444 -9.08 20.14 -1.55
N ALA A 445 -8.69 19.02 -2.17
CA ALA A 445 -8.89 18.81 -3.60
C ALA A 445 -10.38 18.72 -3.98
N MET A 446 -11.18 18.02 -3.18
CA MET A 446 -12.65 17.91 -3.34
C MET A 446 -13.40 19.20 -3.01
N ALA A 447 -12.80 20.12 -2.24
CA ALA A 447 -13.35 21.45 -1.97
C ALA A 447 -13.15 22.40 -3.17
N ARG A 448 -11.99 22.31 -3.83
CA ARG A 448 -11.64 23.11 -5.01
C ARG A 448 -12.33 22.61 -6.27
N ASN A 449 -12.46 21.30 -6.41
CA ASN A 449 -13.17 20.64 -7.50
C ASN A 449 -14.44 19.97 -6.94
N PRO A 450 -15.61 20.64 -7.02
CA PRO A 450 -16.87 20.07 -6.54
C PRO A 450 -17.35 18.86 -7.37
N PHE A 451 -16.78 18.63 -8.56
CA PHE A 451 -17.12 17.52 -9.43
C PHE A 451 -16.28 16.26 -9.18
N LEU A 452 -15.18 16.36 -8.41
CA LEU A 452 -14.34 15.24 -8.03
C LEU A 452 -15.14 14.25 -7.17
N LYS A 453 -15.20 12.99 -7.62
CA LYS A 453 -15.81 11.87 -6.89
C LYS A 453 -14.77 10.80 -6.52
N VAL A 454 -15.11 9.95 -5.56
CA VAL A 454 -14.24 8.86 -5.09
C VAL A 454 -15.02 7.54 -5.09
N LEU A 455 -14.40 6.48 -5.62
CA LEU A 455 -14.82 5.08 -5.45
C LEU A 455 -13.84 4.38 -4.52
N VAL A 456 -14.35 3.62 -3.55
CA VAL A 456 -13.51 2.86 -2.61
C VAL A 456 -13.96 1.41 -2.57
N ALA A 457 -13.05 0.49 -2.89
CA ALA A 457 -13.27 -0.95 -2.86
C ALA A 457 -12.63 -1.56 -1.60
N ASN A 458 -13.41 -2.28 -0.79
CA ASN A 458 -12.98 -2.81 0.49
C ASN A 458 -13.18 -4.32 0.58
N GLY A 459 -12.16 -5.04 1.06
CA GLY A 459 -12.29 -6.45 1.43
C GLY A 459 -12.77 -6.63 2.87
N TYR A 460 -13.71 -7.56 3.11
CA TYR A 460 -14.10 -7.96 4.47
C TYR A 460 -13.00 -8.67 5.26
N TYR A 461 -12.06 -9.34 4.58
CA TYR A 461 -11.00 -10.14 5.20
C TYR A 461 -9.62 -9.44 5.24
N ASP A 462 -9.60 -8.13 5.01
CA ASP A 462 -8.39 -7.32 4.92
C ASP A 462 -7.93 -6.81 6.30
N PHE A 463 -6.72 -7.18 6.72
CA PHE A 463 -6.07 -6.67 7.93
C PHE A 463 -4.92 -5.68 7.65
N ALA A 464 -4.57 -5.44 6.40
CA ALA A 464 -3.65 -4.37 6.05
C ALA A 464 -4.34 -2.99 6.14
N THR A 465 -5.61 -2.95 5.75
CA THR A 465 -6.49 -1.78 5.66
C THR A 465 -7.96 -2.19 5.89
N PRO A 466 -8.37 -2.48 7.14
CA PRO A 466 -9.71 -3.00 7.43
C PRO A 466 -10.80 -2.01 7.04
N PHE A 467 -11.87 -2.52 6.42
CA PHE A 467 -12.91 -1.68 5.81
C PHE A 467 -13.55 -0.67 6.79
N ALA A 468 -13.65 -0.99 8.08
CA ALA A 468 -14.22 -0.10 9.09
C ALA A 468 -13.30 1.10 9.41
N ALA A 469 -11.97 0.96 9.25
CA ALA A 469 -11.05 2.11 9.26
C ALA A 469 -11.30 3.03 8.06
N THR A 470 -11.62 2.45 6.89
CA THR A 470 -11.99 3.20 5.70
C THR A 470 -13.32 3.94 5.87
N GLU A 471 -14.33 3.29 6.44
CA GLU A 471 -15.62 3.94 6.81
C GLU A 471 -15.39 5.13 7.73
N TYR A 472 -14.69 4.92 8.86
CA TYR A 472 -14.31 5.99 9.78
C TYR A 472 -13.60 7.14 9.06
N THR A 473 -12.62 6.84 8.20
CA THR A 473 -11.88 7.85 7.43
C THR A 473 -12.77 8.70 6.53
N PHE A 474 -13.74 8.08 5.83
CA PHE A 474 -14.58 8.78 4.87
C PHE A 474 -15.79 9.47 5.49
N ASP A 475 -16.33 8.94 6.58
CA ASP A 475 -17.36 9.61 7.38
C ASP A 475 -16.80 10.86 8.11
N HIS A 476 -15.47 10.94 8.29
CA HIS A 476 -14.76 12.10 8.85
C HIS A 476 -13.94 12.90 7.81
N LEU A 477 -14.11 12.65 6.50
CA LEU A 477 -13.38 13.35 5.43
C LEU A 477 -13.59 14.88 5.50
N GLY A 478 -14.80 15.29 5.86
CA GLY A 478 -15.17 16.67 6.16
C GLY A 478 -16.58 16.69 6.75
N MET A 479 -16.86 17.65 7.64
CA MET A 479 -18.14 17.71 8.38
C MET A 479 -19.31 18.28 7.57
N GLU A 480 -19.10 18.56 6.28
CA GLU A 480 -20.13 19.03 5.36
C GLU A 480 -20.60 17.83 4.49
N PRO A 481 -21.91 17.52 4.42
CA PRO A 481 -22.41 16.30 3.79
C PRO A 481 -21.95 16.04 2.34
N SER A 482 -21.76 17.08 1.51
CA SER A 482 -21.41 16.90 0.09
C SER A 482 -20.06 16.20 -0.13
N TYR A 483 -19.14 16.21 0.85
CA TYR A 483 -17.93 15.39 0.77
C TYR A 483 -18.28 13.90 0.78
N ARG A 484 -19.19 13.50 1.68
CA ARG A 484 -19.55 12.09 1.89
C ARG A 484 -20.45 11.54 0.78
N GLU A 485 -21.33 12.39 0.23
CA GLU A 485 -22.19 12.07 -0.92
C GLU A 485 -21.39 11.79 -2.21
N ARG A 486 -20.21 12.39 -2.35
CA ARG A 486 -19.30 12.18 -3.49
C ARG A 486 -18.38 10.97 -3.33
N VAL A 487 -18.53 10.19 -2.25
CA VAL A 487 -17.77 8.97 -1.95
C VAL A 487 -18.68 7.73 -2.03
N SER A 488 -18.36 6.83 -2.96
CA SER A 488 -19.01 5.52 -3.09
C SER A 488 -18.16 4.43 -2.43
N LEU A 489 -18.67 3.79 -1.38
CA LEU A 489 -18.05 2.62 -0.76
C LEU A 489 -18.62 1.33 -1.38
N LYS A 490 -17.74 0.37 -1.68
CA LYS A 490 -18.05 -0.98 -2.17
C LYS A 490 -17.38 -2.00 -1.28
N TYR A 491 -18.03 -3.15 -1.10
CA TYR A 491 -17.61 -4.22 -0.23
C TYR A 491 -17.57 -5.53 -1.03
N TYR A 492 -16.56 -6.35 -0.74
CA TYR A 492 -16.29 -7.59 -1.43
C TYR A 492 -16.00 -8.68 -0.39
N GLU A 493 -16.46 -9.91 -0.64
CA GLU A 493 -16.11 -11.12 0.12
C GLU A 493 -14.66 -11.56 -0.21
N GLY A 494 -13.74 -10.61 -0.06
CA GLY A 494 -12.34 -10.65 -0.44
C GLY A 494 -11.43 -10.09 0.66
N GLY A 495 -10.13 -10.36 0.58
CA GLY A 495 -9.12 -9.59 1.29
C GLY A 495 -8.72 -8.32 0.53
N HIS A 496 -7.48 -7.88 0.77
CA HIS A 496 -6.84 -6.67 0.25
C HIS A 496 -6.84 -6.54 -1.27
N MET A 497 -6.79 -7.70 -1.95
CA MET A 497 -6.60 -7.81 -3.39
C MET A 497 -7.75 -8.65 -3.94
N MET A 498 -8.98 -8.19 -3.71
CA MET A 498 -10.22 -8.93 -4.00
C MET A 498 -10.30 -9.48 -5.44
N TYR A 499 -9.63 -8.83 -6.40
CA TYR A 499 -9.50 -9.27 -7.79
C TYR A 499 -8.75 -10.60 -8.01
N ILE A 500 -8.09 -11.19 -7.00
CA ILE A 500 -7.53 -12.55 -7.13
C ILE A 500 -8.62 -13.63 -7.25
N HIS A 501 -9.87 -13.33 -6.86
CA HIS A 501 -11.02 -14.21 -7.06
C HIS A 501 -11.74 -13.84 -8.36
N PRO A 502 -11.95 -14.77 -9.30
CA PRO A 502 -12.56 -14.46 -10.61
C PRO A 502 -13.94 -13.78 -10.53
N THR A 503 -14.77 -14.14 -9.55
CA THR A 503 -16.09 -13.53 -9.34
C THR A 503 -16.02 -12.08 -8.87
N LEU A 504 -15.07 -11.77 -7.98
CA LEU A 504 -14.86 -10.43 -7.43
C LEU A 504 -14.07 -9.53 -8.38
N LEU A 505 -13.16 -10.09 -9.19
CA LEU A 505 -12.53 -9.40 -10.33
C LEU A 505 -13.59 -8.82 -11.26
N LYS A 506 -14.53 -9.66 -11.71
CA LYS A 506 -15.66 -9.25 -12.55
C LYS A 506 -16.57 -8.22 -11.88
N GLN A 507 -16.75 -8.30 -10.56
CA GLN A 507 -17.47 -7.26 -9.81
C GLN A 507 -16.70 -5.93 -9.81
N LEU A 508 -15.41 -5.95 -9.46
CA LEU A 508 -14.56 -4.77 -9.40
C LEU A 508 -14.46 -4.08 -10.77
N LYS A 509 -14.32 -4.85 -11.86
CA LYS A 509 -14.38 -4.34 -13.24
C LYS A 509 -15.65 -3.54 -13.49
N ARG A 510 -16.82 -4.11 -13.14
CA ARG A 510 -18.13 -3.44 -13.34
C ARG A 510 -18.23 -2.16 -12.52
N ASP A 511 -17.78 -2.17 -11.27
CA ASP A 511 -17.80 -0.98 -10.40
C ASP A 511 -16.86 0.13 -10.90
N ILE A 512 -15.64 -0.22 -11.33
CA ILE A 512 -14.69 0.72 -11.99
C ILE A 512 -15.31 1.31 -13.27
N ALA A 513 -15.87 0.45 -14.13
CA ALA A 513 -16.44 0.88 -15.40
C ALA A 513 -17.67 1.79 -15.20
N ALA A 514 -18.57 1.44 -14.28
CA ALA A 514 -19.72 2.27 -13.93
C ALA A 514 -19.29 3.64 -13.36
N PHE A 515 -18.30 3.66 -12.48
CA PHE A 515 -17.76 4.90 -11.89
C PHE A 515 -17.16 5.82 -12.96
N ILE A 516 -16.29 5.31 -13.83
CA ILE A 516 -15.69 6.09 -14.93
C ILE A 516 -16.78 6.59 -15.89
N GLN A 517 -17.75 5.75 -16.26
CA GLN A 517 -18.84 6.16 -17.15
C GLN A 517 -19.72 7.27 -16.54
N ALA A 518 -19.95 7.23 -15.22
CA ALA A 518 -20.75 8.21 -14.47
C ALA A 518 -20.02 9.53 -14.15
N THR A 519 -18.71 9.63 -14.40
CA THR A 519 -17.88 10.80 -14.04
C THR A 519 -17.05 11.37 -15.20
N ARG A 520 -16.91 10.64 -16.33
CA ARG A 520 -16.14 11.08 -17.52
C ARG A 520 -16.70 12.32 -18.19
N ARG A 521 -18.01 12.53 -18.10
CA ARG A 521 -18.65 13.81 -18.37
C ARG A 521 -18.84 14.43 -16.99
N GLY A 522 -18.06 15.47 -16.67
CA GLY A 522 -18.36 16.32 -15.51
C GLY A 522 -19.83 16.69 -15.61
N ALA A 523 -20.59 16.42 -14.53
CA ALA A 523 -22.04 16.18 -14.58
C ALA A 523 -22.70 17.13 -15.57
N ALA A 524 -23.29 16.56 -16.63
CA ALA A 524 -23.92 17.35 -17.68
C ALA A 524 -24.82 18.38 -17.02
N ALA A 525 -24.57 19.66 -17.27
CA ALA A 525 -25.23 20.74 -16.58
C ALA A 525 -26.74 20.51 -16.66
N ASN A 526 -27.38 20.30 -15.50
CA ASN A 526 -28.82 20.42 -15.41
C ASN A 526 -29.11 21.88 -15.75
N ASN A 527 -29.88 22.07 -16.84
CA ASN A 527 -30.24 23.33 -17.51
C ASN A 527 -30.21 24.60 -16.63
#